data_AF-A0A9P0PHG5-F1
#
_entry.id   AF-A0A9P0PHG5-F1
#
_cell.length_a   1.000
_cell.length_b   1.000
_cell.length_c   1.000
_cell.angle_alpha   90.00
_cell.angle_beta   90.00
_cell.angle_gamma   90.00
#
_symmetry.space_group_name_H-M   'P 1'
#
loop_
_entity.id
_entity.type
_entity.pdbx_description
1 polymer ?
#
loop_
_entity_poly.entity_id
_entity_poly.type
_entity_poly.pdbx_seq_one_letter_code
_entity_poly.pdbx_strand_id
1 'polypeptide(L)'
;MSDINMKCVFCGENTLQKTIKFTLQTLQKCLNVLEYRRSKPVVRKSRTTYDNLELSIESSLNEVYYAQCYKLFTAIKIPRDF
;
A
#
# COMPACT_ATOMS: atom_id res chain seq x y z
N MET A 1 -4.90 -25.44 -13.03
CA MET A 1 -4.50 -24.01 -12.97
C MET A 1 -4.32 -23.69 -11.50
N SER A 2 -3.09 -23.43 -11.05
CA SER A 2 -2.83 -23.05 -9.66
C SER A 2 -3.44 -21.69 -9.41
N ASP A 3 -4.54 -21.65 -8.66
CA ASP A 3 -5.12 -20.43 -8.11
C ASP A 3 -4.07 -19.73 -7.26
N ILE A 4 -3.29 -18.85 -7.89
CA ILE A 4 -2.44 -17.92 -7.15
C ILE A 4 -3.44 -17.05 -6.41
N ASN A 5 -3.59 -17.33 -5.12
CA ASN A 5 -4.45 -16.63 -4.18
C ASN A 5 -3.90 -15.21 -4.01
N MET A 6 -4.15 -14.37 -5.02
CA MET A 6 -3.63 -13.02 -5.20
C MET A 6 -4.37 -12.09 -4.25
N LYS A 7 -3.92 -12.06 -2.99
CA LYS A 7 -4.48 -11.18 -1.95
C LYS A 7 -4.06 -9.74 -2.18
N CYS A 8 -4.96 -8.80 -1.93
CA CYS A 8 -4.61 -7.38 -1.94
C CYS A 8 -3.70 -7.06 -0.76
N VAL A 9 -2.54 -6.47 -1.03
CA VAL A 9 -1.56 -6.12 0.03
C VAL A 9 -2.10 -5.17 1.10
N PHE A 10 -3.10 -4.35 0.76
CA PHE A 10 -3.62 -3.32 1.66
C PHE A 10 -4.68 -3.83 2.63
N CYS A 11 -5.52 -4.78 2.22
CA CYS A 11 -6.62 -5.30 3.05
C CYS A 11 -6.46 -6.79 3.39
N GLY A 12 -5.55 -7.52 2.75
CA GLY A 12 -5.33 -8.95 2.96
C GLY A 12 -6.43 -9.86 2.39
N GLU A 13 -7.51 -9.30 1.85
CA GLU A 13 -8.65 -10.06 1.32
C GLU A 13 -8.38 -10.53 -0.11
N ASN A 14 -8.81 -11.76 -0.41
CA ASN A 14 -8.98 -12.24 -1.78
C ASN A 14 -10.45 -12.04 -2.18
N THR A 15 -10.68 -11.24 -3.21
CA THR A 15 -12.02 -10.89 -3.71
C THR A 15 -12.05 -11.09 -5.22
N LEU A 16 -13.25 -11.18 -5.78
CA LEU A 16 -13.46 -11.20 -7.23
C LEU A 16 -13.19 -9.85 -7.92
N GLN A 17 -12.79 -8.81 -7.16
CA GLN A 17 -12.44 -7.52 -7.75
C GLN A 17 -11.18 -7.65 -8.60
N LYS A 18 -11.14 -6.90 -9.72
CA LYS A 18 -9.98 -6.85 -10.60
C LYS A 18 -8.74 -6.41 -9.82
N THR A 19 -7.78 -7.31 -9.71
CA THR A 19 -6.47 -7.06 -9.09
C THR A 19 -5.55 -6.29 -10.04
N ILE A 20 -4.71 -5.43 -9.49
CA ILE A 20 -3.75 -4.61 -10.22
C ILE A 20 -2.35 -4.92 -9.67
N LYS A 21 -1.39 -5.17 -10.57
CA LYS A 21 0.02 -5.31 -10.20
C LYS A 21 0.67 -3.94 -9.97
N PHE A 22 1.63 -3.88 -9.06
CA PHE A 22 2.44 -2.69 -8.91
C PHE A 22 3.26 -2.40 -10.16
N THR A 23 3.39 -1.11 -10.47
CA THR A 23 4.47 -0.60 -11.32
C THR A 23 5.51 0.02 -10.39
N LEU A 24 6.72 0.23 -10.90
CA LEU A 24 7.77 0.91 -10.13
C LEU A 24 7.27 2.26 -9.59
N GLN A 25 6.54 3.02 -10.43
CA GLN A 25 5.99 4.32 -10.05
C GLN A 25 4.93 4.23 -8.94
N THR A 26 3.98 3.30 -9.04
CA THR A 26 2.93 3.16 -8.01
C THR A 26 3.50 2.64 -6.70
N LEU A 27 4.49 1.75 -6.77
CA LEU A 27 5.19 1.23 -5.59
C LEU A 27 6.02 2.31 -4.89
N GLN A 28 6.80 3.10 -5.65
CA GLN A 28 7.54 4.24 -5.10
C GLN A 28 6.61 5.24 -4.38
N LYS A 29 5.46 5.56 -4.99
CA LYS A 29 4.47 6.41 -4.33
C LYS A 29 3.99 5.80 -3.01
N CYS A 30 3.76 4.49 -2.97
CA CYS A 30 3.35 3.80 -1.76
C CYS A 30 4.43 3.81 -0.67
N LEU A 31 5.70 3.61 -1.04
CA LEU A 31 6.83 3.68 -0.12
C LEU A 31 6.96 5.08 0.51
N ASN A 32 6.87 6.14 -0.30
CA ASN A 32 6.91 7.53 0.21
C ASN A 32 5.76 7.79 1.20
N VAL A 33 4.56 7.28 0.92
CA VAL A 33 3.41 7.37 1.84
C VAL A 33 3.68 6.61 3.14
N LEU A 34 4.24 5.40 3.08
CA LEU A 34 4.58 4.62 4.28
C LEU A 34 5.60 5.36 5.14
N GLU A 35 6.68 5.86 4.52
CA GLU A 35 7.73 6.62 5.20
C GLU A 35 7.15 7.87 5.88
N TYR A 36 6.30 8.61 5.17
CA TYR A 36 5.60 9.77 5.73
C TYR A 36 4.70 9.42 6.91
N ARG A 37 3.97 8.30 6.85
CA ARG A 37 3.14 7.85 7.97
C ARG A 37 3.98 7.44 9.18
N ARG A 38 5.14 6.81 8.95
CA ARG A 38 6.07 6.36 10.00
C ARG A 38 6.81 7.53 10.66
N SER A 39 7.10 8.60 9.93
CA SER A 39 7.76 9.80 10.47
C SER A 39 6.85 10.67 11.35
N LYS A 40 5.53 10.45 11.35
CA LYS A 40 4.60 11.20 12.22
C LYS A 40 4.77 10.79 13.69
N PRO A 41 4.87 11.76 14.61
CA PRO A 41 4.96 11.47 16.04
C PRO A 41 3.71 10.72 16.53
N VAL A 42 3.93 9.77 17.44
CA VAL A 42 2.93 8.82 17.97
C VAL A 42 1.65 9.52 18.47
N VAL A 43 1.77 10.74 18.98
CA VAL A 43 0.63 11.55 19.48
C VAL A 43 -0.42 11.85 18.39
N ARG A 44 -0.02 11.94 17.12
CA ARG A 44 -0.94 12.13 15.98
C ARG A 44 -1.15 10.85 15.16
N LYS A 45 -0.54 9.75 15.56
CA LYS A 45 -0.68 8.47 14.86
C LYS A 45 -1.98 7.83 15.30
N SER A 46 -3.07 8.17 14.60
CA SER A 46 -4.26 7.32 14.63
C SER A 46 -3.83 5.92 14.20
N ARG A 47 -4.16 4.88 14.97
CA ARG A 47 -3.90 3.49 14.56
C ARG A 47 -4.63 3.27 13.24
N THR A 48 -3.87 3.15 12.16
CA THR A 48 -4.45 2.88 10.84
C THR A 48 -4.29 1.41 10.49
N THR A 49 -5.19 0.90 9.65
CA THR A 49 -5.11 -0.46 9.12
C THR A 49 -3.79 -0.76 8.39
N TYR A 50 -3.01 0.28 8.06
CA TYR A 50 -1.75 0.19 7.33
C TYR A 50 -0.51 0.21 8.22
N ASP A 51 -0.65 0.24 9.55
CA ASP A 51 0.50 0.34 10.45
C ASP A 51 1.44 -0.87 10.35
N ASN A 52 0.89 -2.03 10.01
CA ASN A 52 1.64 -3.28 9.80
C ASN A 52 1.95 -3.54 8.31
N LEU A 53 1.67 -2.58 7.42
CA LEU A 53 1.95 -2.74 6.00
C LEU A 53 3.47 -2.63 5.76
N GLU A 54 4.03 -3.69 5.20
CA GLU A 54 5.41 -3.77 4.75
C GLU A 54 5.42 -3.88 3.24
N LEU A 55 6.11 -2.96 2.58
CA LEU A 55 6.32 -2.98 1.13
C LEU A 55 7.82 -2.79 0.88
N SER A 56 8.34 -3.47 -0.14
CA SER A 56 9.71 -3.27 -0.62
C SER A 56 9.73 -3.33 -2.15
N ILE A 57 10.69 -2.65 -2.78
CA ILE A 57 10.79 -2.66 -4.25
C ILE A 57 10.99 -4.09 -4.78
N GLU A 58 11.83 -4.88 -4.11
CA GLU A 58 12.20 -6.23 -4.55
C GLU A 58 11.07 -7.24 -4.38
N SER A 59 10.32 -7.17 -3.27
CA SER A 59 9.26 -8.14 -2.97
C SER A 59 7.90 -7.77 -3.58
N SER A 60 7.58 -6.47 -3.66
CA SER A 60 6.21 -6.03 -3.91
C SER A 60 5.85 -5.82 -5.38
N LEU A 61 6.80 -5.89 -6.31
CA LEU A 61 6.49 -5.78 -7.76
C LEU A 61 5.60 -6.93 -8.28
N ASN A 62 5.68 -8.10 -7.63
CA ASN A 62 4.85 -9.26 -7.98
C ASN A 62 3.55 -9.33 -7.17
N GLU A 63 3.38 -8.45 -6.19
CA GLU A 63 2.17 -8.36 -5.39
C GLU A 63 1.06 -7.59 -6.14
N VAL A 64 -0.17 -7.72 -5.65
CA VAL A 64 -1.32 -7.05 -6.23
C VAL A 64 -2.10 -6.22 -5.22
N TYR A 65 -2.88 -5.29 -5.73
CA TYR A 65 -3.79 -4.48 -4.95
C TYR A 65 -5.12 -4.22 -5.67
N TYR A 66 -6.12 -3.81 -4.89
CA TYR A 66 -7.37 -3.26 -5.43
C TYR A 66 -7.27 -1.76 -5.61
N ALA A 67 -7.80 -1.24 -6.73
CA ALA A 67 -7.78 0.18 -7.06
C ALA A 67 -8.30 1.08 -5.92
N GLN A 68 -9.39 0.65 -5.27
CA GLN A 68 -10.00 1.37 -4.15
C GLN A 68 -9.04 1.45 -2.95
N CYS A 69 -8.38 0.34 -2.61
CA CYS A 69 -7.42 0.29 -1.50
C CYS A 69 -6.22 1.19 -1.76
N TYR A 70 -5.67 1.16 -2.98
CA TYR A 70 -4.57 2.05 -3.37
C TYR A 70 -4.98 3.53 -3.31
N LYS A 71 -6.19 3.86 -3.79
CA LYS A 71 -6.73 5.23 -3.72
C LYS A 71 -6.83 5.71 -2.28
N LEU A 72 -7.40 4.89 -1.38
CA LEU A 72 -7.53 5.22 0.04
C LEU A 72 -6.17 5.35 0.73
N PHE A 73 -5.25 4.43 0.45
CA PHE A 73 -3.91 4.43 1.03
C PHE A 73 -3.13 5.71 0.66
N THR A 74 -3.20 6.09 -0.62
CA THR A 74 -2.49 7.25 -1.19
C THR A 74 -3.24 8.58 -1.09
N ALA A 75 -4.44 8.62 -0.49
CA ALA A 75 -5.26 9.83 -0.31
C ALA A 75 -4.73 10.80 0.76
N ILE A 76 -3.50 10.61 1.23
CA ILE A 76 -2.86 11.49 2.22
C ILE A 76 -2.11 12.62 1.53
N LYS A 77 -2.21 13.83 2.09
CA LYS A 77 -1.42 14.97 1.64
C LYS A 77 -0.01 14.89 2.25
N ILE A 78 0.97 14.58 1.41
CA ILE A 78 2.40 14.64 1.77
C ILE A 78 2.91 16.05 1.38
N PRO A 79 3.49 16.81 2.33
CA PRO A 79 4.18 18.07 2.03
C PRO A 79 5.30 17.86 1.00
N ARG A 80 5.61 18.89 0.19
CA ARG A 80 6.64 18.75 -0.87
C ARG A 80 8.07 18.66 -0.33
N ASP A 81 8.24 19.12 0.91
CA ASP A 81 9.45 19.19 1.70
C ASP A 81 9.66 17.95 2.61
N PHE A 82 8.78 16.95 2.47
CA PHE A 82 9.00 15.61 3.01
C PHE A 82 9.76 14.76 1.99
#